data_AF-A0A945UH99-F1
#
_entry.id   AF-A0A945UH99-F1
#
_cell.length_a   1.000
_cell.length_b   1.000
_cell.length_c   1.000
_cell.angle_alpha   90.00
_cell.angle_beta   90.00
_cell.angle_gamma   90.00
#
_symmetry.space_group_name_H-M   'P 1'
#
loop_
_entity.id
_entity.type
_entity.pdbx_description
1 polymer ?
#
loop_
_entity_poly.entity_id
_entity_poly.type
_entity_poly.pdbx_seq_one_letter_code
_entity_poly.pdbx_strand_id
1 'polypeptide(L)'
;MVHASRLLMLVVAVYLTAVWRPASAFEVDTHHHLTFAMALSVGWDWRHAAIIAAADQALDENKATVAALGTSTLFTGPIEQNYVFHCFSRKNDKQNAKRGQPNGDVIINIKDLAARAFRRLEKWRGLSARERTEALVALGVFLHCQEDSWSHLGFGGERDGHALESAYDNIERAWPSSTEPRRHNPDHPALRPDLTEIMIFEKLKILEDGKRATGKRPAKLKGGRRKHLAIVSGDPKMLKLRNGARRRCVQILAEHWLYGVLLDQRRLKSIPQRFIIEFQADRAAFRPWKESCEKIHREYFRRRHKEFRIAVPPFRFPRLDIRGEPYTNSIRDDGRYLGTASGDFDIVLETVKIRLARRSGDVCTYQVNALVRNTGDKPSPDFTVVALLIPSDTSREIETLTIPREKERIIGTAIDRKSLSPGENNIVEVKQTFQAECVADGIVWGDIRPNPGYPLAELFWSDANIHNDRLLGRFKDE
;
A
#
# COMPACT_ATOMS: atom_id res chain seq x y z
N MET A 1 -32.86 -0.30 -33.91
CA MET A 1 -32.20 -1.39 -33.14
C MET A 1 -30.67 -1.29 -33.10
N VAL A 2 -29.96 -1.00 -34.20
CA VAL A 2 -28.48 -0.93 -34.23
C VAL A 2 -27.88 0.10 -33.26
N HIS A 3 -28.56 1.24 -33.03
CA HIS A 3 -28.05 2.29 -32.13
C HIS A 3 -28.14 1.91 -30.64
N ALA A 4 -29.20 1.19 -30.23
CA ALA A 4 -29.35 0.73 -28.85
C ALA A 4 -28.31 -0.33 -28.47
N SER A 5 -27.99 -1.23 -29.41
CA SER A 5 -26.96 -2.27 -29.21
C SER A 5 -25.55 -1.68 -29.10
N ARG A 6 -25.22 -0.66 -29.92
CA ARG A 6 -23.92 0.04 -29.82
C ARG A 6 -23.78 0.83 -28.52
N LEU A 7 -24.85 1.49 -28.07
CA LEU A 7 -24.85 2.19 -26.78
C LEU A 7 -24.67 1.21 -25.61
N LEU A 8 -25.37 0.08 -25.64
CA LEU A 8 -25.22 -0.96 -24.62
C LEU A 8 -23.80 -1.53 -24.58
N MET A 9 -23.21 -1.85 -25.73
CA MET A 9 -21.82 -2.33 -25.81
C MET A 9 -20.81 -1.29 -25.32
N LEU A 10 -21.03 -0.01 -25.61
CA LEU A 10 -20.19 1.08 -25.10
C LEU A 10 -20.32 1.20 -23.57
N VAL A 11 -21.54 1.15 -23.04
CA VAL A 11 -21.79 1.20 -21.59
C VAL A 11 -21.15 0.00 -20.88
N VAL A 12 -21.28 -1.20 -21.45
CA VAL A 12 -20.64 -2.41 -20.91
C VAL A 12 -19.11 -2.32 -21.00
N ALA A 13 -18.55 -1.85 -22.12
CA ALA A 13 -17.09 -1.68 -22.25
C ALA A 13 -16.54 -0.63 -21.29
N VAL A 14 -17.23 0.51 -21.12
CA VAL A 14 -16.86 1.54 -20.15
C VAL A 14 -16.99 1.01 -18.73
N TYR A 15 -18.06 0.26 -18.41
CA TYR A 15 -18.23 -0.36 -17.10
C TYR A 15 -17.12 -1.38 -16.81
N LEU A 16 -16.82 -2.28 -17.75
CA LEU A 16 -15.77 -3.28 -17.57
C LEU A 16 -14.38 -2.64 -17.43
N THR A 17 -14.07 -1.62 -18.22
CA THR A 17 -12.77 -0.92 -18.13
C THR A 17 -12.66 -0.01 -16.91
N ALA A 18 -13.76 0.55 -16.39
CA ALA A 18 -13.78 1.37 -15.19
C ALA A 18 -13.73 0.53 -13.91
N VAL A 19 -14.42 -0.62 -13.87
CA VAL A 19 -14.44 -1.55 -12.72
C VAL A 19 -13.15 -2.35 -12.59
N TRP A 20 -12.41 -2.55 -13.68
CA TRP A 20 -11.12 -3.25 -13.66
C TRP A 20 -9.95 -2.38 -13.18
N ARG A 21 -10.15 -1.07 -13.01
CA ARG A 21 -9.09 -0.23 -12.43
C ARG A 21 -9.07 -0.44 -10.91
N PRO A 22 -7.89 -0.64 -10.30
CA PRO A 22 -7.78 -0.75 -8.86
C PRO A 22 -8.42 0.50 -8.21
N ALA A 23 -9.35 0.26 -7.29
CA ALA A 23 -9.89 1.29 -6.43
C ALA A 23 -8.83 1.60 -5.38
N SER A 24 -8.08 2.68 -5.58
CA SER A 24 -7.14 3.16 -4.57
C SER A 24 -7.94 3.81 -3.44
N ALA A 25 -7.96 3.16 -2.28
CA ALA A 25 -8.18 3.77 -0.97
C ALA A 25 -7.02 4.77 -0.68
N PHE A 26 -7.18 5.66 0.29
CA PHE A 26 -6.25 6.74 0.67
C PHE A 26 -4.98 6.99 -0.13
N GLU A 27 -4.91 8.20 -0.63
CA GLU A 27 -3.84 8.62 -1.50
C GLU A 27 -2.53 8.87 -0.74
N VAL A 28 -1.41 8.81 -1.47
CA VAL A 28 -0.03 9.05 -0.97
C VAL A 28 0.15 10.24 -0.03
N ASP A 29 -0.72 11.25 -0.10
CA ASP A 29 -0.66 12.39 0.81
C ASP A 29 -1.02 12.07 2.26
N THR A 30 -1.85 11.06 2.52
CA THR A 30 -2.20 10.64 3.87
C THR A 30 -1.30 9.50 4.36
N HIS A 31 -1.37 8.34 3.71
CA HIS A 31 -0.63 7.15 4.13
C HIS A 31 0.88 7.34 4.13
N HIS A 32 1.43 8.08 3.16
CA HIS A 32 2.86 8.37 3.13
C HIS A 32 3.19 9.72 3.79
N HIS A 33 2.74 10.84 3.21
CA HIS A 33 3.24 12.16 3.59
C HIS A 33 2.83 12.56 5.02
N LEU A 34 1.56 12.42 5.38
CA LEU A 34 1.09 12.73 6.74
C LEU A 34 1.71 11.78 7.77
N THR A 35 1.79 10.48 7.48
CA THR A 35 2.46 9.50 8.36
C THR A 35 3.90 9.84 8.64
N PHE A 36 4.66 10.19 7.60
CA PHE A 36 6.06 10.57 7.74
C PHE A 36 6.20 11.79 8.65
N ALA A 37 5.38 12.81 8.41
CA ALA A 37 5.39 14.02 9.22
C ALA A 37 5.01 13.73 10.68
N MET A 38 3.95 12.96 10.91
CA MET A 38 3.52 12.57 12.24
C MET A 38 4.58 11.74 12.98
N ALA A 39 5.19 10.75 12.33
CA ALA A 39 6.23 9.91 12.93
C ALA A 39 7.46 10.75 13.34
N LEU A 40 7.96 11.61 12.46
CA LEU A 40 9.05 12.53 12.80
C LEU A 40 8.67 13.45 13.97
N SER A 41 7.44 13.98 13.96
CA SER A 41 6.94 14.92 14.97
C SER A 41 6.93 14.33 16.38
N VAL A 42 6.67 13.02 16.52
CA VAL A 42 6.63 12.33 17.83
C VAL A 42 8.00 11.82 18.28
N GLY A 43 9.07 11.99 17.49
CA GLY A 43 10.43 11.61 17.91
C GLY A 43 11.01 10.37 17.24
N TRP A 44 10.35 9.80 16.23
CA TRP A 44 11.05 8.87 15.34
C TRP A 44 12.17 9.63 14.61
N ASP A 45 13.30 8.95 14.35
CA ASP A 45 14.34 9.53 13.52
C ASP A 45 13.95 9.44 12.04
N TRP A 46 14.69 10.14 11.18
CA TRP A 46 14.41 10.26 9.75
C TRP A 46 14.21 8.91 9.07
N ARG A 47 15.11 7.95 9.32
CA ARG A 47 15.06 6.63 8.68
C ARG A 47 13.86 5.83 9.17
N HIS A 48 13.60 5.80 10.48
CA HIS A 48 12.46 5.07 11.02
C HIS A 48 11.12 5.66 10.57
N ALA A 49 10.98 6.99 10.58
CA ALA A 49 9.78 7.65 10.07
C ALA A 49 9.52 7.34 8.59
N ALA A 50 10.58 7.32 7.77
CA ALA A 50 10.47 6.93 6.37
C ALA A 50 10.03 5.47 6.19
N ILE A 51 10.56 4.53 7.00
CA ILE A 51 10.14 3.11 6.94
C ILE A 51 8.66 2.95 7.34
N ILE A 52 8.23 3.60 8.42
CA ILE A 52 6.83 3.52 8.88
C ILE A 52 5.89 4.04 7.80
N ALA A 53 6.16 5.24 7.27
CA ALA A 53 5.34 5.85 6.23
C ALA A 53 5.35 5.05 4.91
N ALA A 54 6.51 4.51 4.54
CA ALA A 54 6.65 3.65 3.37
C ALA A 54 5.81 2.37 3.50
N ALA A 55 5.83 1.74 4.68
CA ALA A 55 5.06 0.52 4.95
C ALA A 55 3.55 0.75 5.02
N ASP A 56 3.14 1.93 5.44
CA ASP A 56 1.75 2.38 5.43
C ASP A 56 1.23 2.48 3.98
N GLN A 57 1.93 3.26 3.14
CA GLN A 57 1.63 3.34 1.70
C GLN A 57 1.78 1.99 0.98
N ALA A 58 2.67 1.12 1.46
CA ALA A 58 2.95 -0.15 0.80
C ALA A 58 1.70 -1.00 0.60
N LEU A 59 0.71 -0.92 1.48
CA LEU A 59 -0.47 -1.78 1.38
C LEU A 59 -1.31 -1.50 0.14
N ASP A 60 -1.42 -0.24 -0.28
CA ASP A 60 -2.11 0.15 -1.52
C ASP A 60 -1.28 -0.11 -2.79
N GLU A 61 0.03 -0.20 -2.65
CA GLU A 61 0.93 -0.33 -3.79
C GLU A 61 1.32 -1.80 -4.05
N ASN A 62 1.31 -2.64 -3.02
CA ASN A 62 1.62 -4.06 -3.12
C ASN A 62 0.39 -4.84 -3.58
N LYS A 63 0.48 -5.53 -4.71
CA LYS A 63 -0.67 -6.35 -5.17
C LYS A 63 -1.12 -7.42 -4.17
N ALA A 64 -0.22 -7.95 -3.36
CA ALA A 64 -0.57 -8.96 -2.37
C ALA A 64 -1.58 -8.45 -1.33
N THR A 65 -1.62 -7.13 -1.13
CA THR A 65 -2.35 -6.46 -0.05
C THR A 65 -3.32 -5.39 -0.54
N VAL A 66 -3.18 -4.90 -1.78
CA VAL A 66 -4.00 -3.81 -2.33
C VAL A 66 -5.49 -4.13 -2.31
N ALA A 67 -6.28 -3.10 -2.02
CA ALA A 67 -7.73 -3.16 -2.11
C ALA A 67 -8.16 -3.50 -3.54
N ALA A 68 -9.02 -4.50 -3.67
CA ALA A 68 -9.61 -4.85 -4.96
C ALA A 68 -11.02 -5.43 -4.82
N LEU A 69 -11.73 -5.44 -5.94
CA LEU A 69 -12.96 -6.21 -6.09
C LEU A 69 -12.63 -7.59 -6.67
N GLY A 70 -13.09 -8.63 -6.00
CA GLY A 70 -13.07 -9.99 -6.51
C GLY A 70 -14.25 -10.20 -7.44
N THR A 71 -13.99 -10.78 -8.61
CA THR A 71 -15.03 -11.23 -9.54
C THR A 71 -15.20 -12.74 -9.44
N SER A 72 -16.41 -13.18 -9.11
CA SER A 72 -16.87 -14.56 -9.34
C SER A 72 -17.93 -14.56 -10.44
N THR A 73 -18.23 -15.72 -11.01
CA THR A 73 -19.24 -15.87 -12.10
C THR A 73 -20.62 -15.33 -11.75
N LEU A 74 -20.95 -15.18 -10.46
CA LEU A 74 -22.25 -14.73 -9.98
C LEU A 74 -22.19 -13.44 -9.14
N PHE A 75 -21.01 -13.04 -8.63
CA PHE A 75 -20.88 -11.95 -7.66
C PHE A 75 -19.58 -11.17 -7.80
N THR A 76 -19.69 -9.84 -7.70
CA THR A 76 -18.61 -8.89 -7.44
C THR A 76 -18.63 -8.54 -5.95
N GLY A 77 -17.47 -8.53 -5.29
CA GLY A 77 -17.40 -8.16 -3.88
C GLY A 77 -15.98 -7.87 -3.39
N PRO A 78 -15.81 -7.24 -2.21
CA PRO A 78 -14.49 -7.00 -1.64
C PRO A 78 -13.75 -8.31 -1.36
N ILE A 79 -12.47 -8.38 -1.68
CA ILE A 79 -11.61 -9.53 -1.36
C ILE A 79 -11.12 -9.49 0.09
N GLU A 80 -10.47 -10.57 0.53
CA GLU A 80 -10.00 -10.72 1.92
C GLU A 80 -9.07 -9.58 2.36
N GLN A 81 -8.21 -9.12 1.46
CA GLN A 81 -7.29 -8.00 1.67
C GLN A 81 -8.02 -6.73 2.12
N ASN A 82 -9.21 -6.47 1.57
CA ASN A 82 -9.98 -5.29 1.93
C ASN A 82 -10.41 -5.30 3.39
N TYR A 83 -10.69 -6.49 3.96
CA TYR A 83 -11.06 -6.60 5.36
C TYR A 83 -9.83 -6.62 6.29
N VAL A 84 -8.75 -7.28 5.86
CA VAL A 84 -7.55 -7.50 6.67
C VAL A 84 -6.64 -6.28 6.71
N PHE A 85 -6.37 -5.63 5.58
CA PHE A 85 -5.41 -4.53 5.48
C PHE A 85 -6.11 -3.18 5.36
N HIS A 86 -7.16 -3.09 4.56
CA HIS A 86 -7.93 -1.85 4.36
C HIS A 86 -9.07 -1.70 5.36
N CYS A 87 -9.14 -2.58 6.38
CA CYS A 87 -10.07 -2.45 7.50
C CYS A 87 -11.55 -2.22 7.10
N PHE A 88 -12.00 -2.71 5.94
CA PHE A 88 -13.41 -2.66 5.59
C PHE A 88 -14.19 -3.56 6.54
N SER A 89 -15.39 -3.13 6.92
CA SER A 89 -16.31 -4.00 7.64
C SER A 89 -16.92 -5.02 6.68
N ARG A 90 -17.02 -6.28 7.12
CA ARG A 90 -17.76 -7.32 6.37
C ARG A 90 -19.27 -7.11 6.42
N LYS A 91 -19.74 -6.30 7.36
CA LYS A 91 -21.15 -6.00 7.59
C LYS A 91 -21.45 -4.55 7.22
N ASN A 92 -22.72 -4.27 6.92
CA ASN A 92 -23.17 -2.89 6.76
C ASN A 92 -22.87 -2.07 8.01
N ASP A 93 -22.06 -1.03 7.88
CA ASP A 93 -21.62 -0.20 8.99
C ASP A 93 -22.16 1.25 8.92
N LYS A 94 -23.11 1.56 8.03
CA LYS A 94 -23.73 2.89 7.91
C LYS A 94 -24.25 3.46 9.23
N GLN A 95 -24.84 2.61 10.08
CA GLN A 95 -25.34 3.05 11.38
C GLN A 95 -24.21 3.37 12.36
N ASN A 96 -23.12 2.60 12.32
CA ASN A 96 -21.95 2.86 13.15
C ASN A 96 -21.21 4.11 12.66
N ALA A 97 -21.20 4.35 11.35
CA ALA A 97 -20.69 5.59 10.75
C ALA A 97 -21.40 6.83 11.26
N LYS A 98 -22.74 6.79 11.40
CA LYS A 98 -23.51 7.89 12.02
C LYS A 98 -23.14 8.15 13.48
N ARG A 99 -22.58 7.14 14.17
CA ARG A 99 -22.08 7.25 15.54
C ARG A 99 -20.60 7.59 15.62
N GLY A 100 -19.90 7.71 14.48
CA GLY A 100 -18.46 7.92 14.42
C GLY A 100 -17.68 6.76 15.04
N GLN A 101 -18.08 5.51 14.80
CA GLN A 101 -17.43 4.33 15.36
C GLN A 101 -17.24 3.25 14.29
N PRO A 102 -16.05 2.63 14.15
CA PRO A 102 -15.88 1.45 13.31
C PRO A 102 -16.73 0.26 13.79
N ASN A 103 -16.99 -0.68 12.89
CA ASN A 103 -17.72 -1.89 13.24
C ASN A 103 -16.89 -2.84 14.12
N GLY A 104 -17.56 -3.75 14.83
CA GLY A 104 -16.90 -4.64 15.80
C GLY A 104 -15.82 -5.54 15.19
N ASP A 105 -16.04 -6.05 13.98
CA ASP A 105 -15.06 -6.85 13.23
C ASP A 105 -13.83 -6.04 12.83
N VAL A 106 -14.02 -4.78 12.42
CA VAL A 106 -12.91 -3.86 12.13
C VAL A 106 -12.11 -3.56 13.39
N ILE A 107 -12.78 -3.30 14.52
CA ILE A 107 -12.12 -3.05 15.81
C ILE A 107 -11.28 -4.26 16.25
N ILE A 108 -11.77 -5.49 16.04
CA ILE A 108 -11.02 -6.72 16.34
C ILE A 108 -9.75 -6.78 15.47
N ASN A 109 -9.87 -6.59 14.16
CA ASN A 109 -8.72 -6.65 13.26
C ASN A 109 -7.66 -5.56 13.58
N ILE A 110 -8.09 -4.33 13.86
CA ILE A 110 -7.21 -3.24 14.34
C ILE A 110 -6.45 -3.66 15.59
N LYS A 111 -7.12 -4.28 16.57
CA LYS A 111 -6.47 -4.76 17.80
C LYS A 111 -5.46 -5.87 17.52
N ASP A 112 -5.75 -6.77 16.60
CA ASP A 112 -4.85 -7.87 16.24
C ASP A 112 -3.60 -7.36 15.52
N LEU A 113 -3.74 -6.41 14.58
CA LEU A 113 -2.63 -5.70 13.95
C LEU A 113 -1.81 -4.91 14.96
N ALA A 114 -2.47 -4.18 15.85
CA ALA A 114 -1.80 -3.45 16.94
C ALA A 114 -0.97 -4.41 17.80
N ALA A 115 -1.58 -5.51 18.27
CA ALA A 115 -0.90 -6.47 19.11
C ALA A 115 0.32 -7.09 18.41
N ARG A 116 0.23 -7.38 17.09
CA ARG A 116 1.38 -7.83 16.29
C ARG A 116 2.50 -6.79 16.25
N ALA A 117 2.18 -5.53 15.94
CA ALA A 117 3.17 -4.46 15.86
C ALA A 117 3.84 -4.18 17.22
N PHE A 118 3.05 -4.04 18.29
CA PHE A 118 3.55 -3.70 19.62
C PHE A 118 4.40 -4.82 20.23
N ARG A 119 4.02 -6.10 20.07
CA ARG A 119 4.85 -7.22 20.54
C ARG A 119 6.26 -7.22 19.91
N ARG A 120 6.39 -6.80 18.66
CA ARG A 120 7.70 -6.67 18.00
C ARG A 120 8.46 -5.45 18.56
N LEU A 121 7.81 -4.30 18.70
CA LEU A 121 8.42 -3.07 19.21
C LEU A 121 8.89 -3.18 20.67
N GLU A 122 8.20 -3.94 21.52
CA GLU A 122 8.61 -4.16 22.92
C GLU A 122 9.96 -4.88 23.03
N LYS A 123 10.32 -5.68 22.03
CA LYS A 123 11.60 -6.39 21.96
C LYS A 123 12.74 -5.54 21.38
N TRP A 124 12.49 -4.27 21.03
CA TRP A 124 13.37 -3.40 20.23
C TRP A 124 14.86 -3.45 20.56
N ARG A 125 15.22 -3.49 21.85
CA ARG A 125 16.62 -3.47 22.32
C ARG A 125 17.39 -4.72 21.92
N GLY A 126 16.73 -5.88 21.86
CA GLY A 126 17.32 -7.17 21.49
C GLY A 126 17.26 -7.49 19.99
N LEU A 127 16.52 -6.70 19.20
CA LEU A 127 16.35 -6.94 17.78
C LEU A 127 17.60 -6.56 16.98
N SER A 128 17.92 -7.37 15.97
CA SER A 128 18.83 -7.05 14.87
C SER A 128 18.32 -5.86 14.05
N ALA A 129 19.16 -5.29 13.17
CA ALA A 129 18.73 -4.17 12.32
C ALA A 129 17.59 -4.58 11.35
N ARG A 130 17.65 -5.81 10.81
CA ARG A 130 16.58 -6.41 10.01
C ARG A 130 15.27 -6.49 10.80
N GLU A 131 15.28 -7.11 11.98
CA GLU A 131 14.07 -7.28 12.80
C GLU A 131 13.49 -5.94 13.26
N ARG A 132 14.33 -4.92 13.51
CA ARG A 132 13.85 -3.56 13.79
C ARG A 132 13.09 -2.97 12.61
N THR A 133 13.61 -3.14 11.39
CA THR A 133 12.88 -2.73 10.17
C THR A 133 11.57 -3.48 10.04
N GLU A 134 11.53 -4.80 10.28
CA GLU A 134 10.28 -5.56 10.28
C GLU A 134 9.27 -5.06 11.33
N ALA A 135 9.73 -4.68 12.52
CA ALA A 135 8.87 -4.10 13.56
C ALA A 135 8.28 -2.74 13.15
N LEU A 136 9.05 -1.91 12.45
CA LEU A 136 8.58 -0.64 11.90
C LEU A 136 7.61 -0.83 10.73
N VAL A 137 7.83 -1.83 9.89
CA VAL A 137 6.89 -2.18 8.81
C VAL A 137 5.57 -2.63 9.41
N ALA A 138 5.60 -3.51 10.42
CA ALA A 138 4.38 -3.94 11.12
C ALA A 138 3.62 -2.75 11.74
N LEU A 139 4.33 -1.73 12.24
CA LEU A 139 3.69 -0.50 12.73
C LEU A 139 3.04 0.30 11.59
N GLY A 140 3.69 0.43 10.43
CA GLY A 140 3.11 1.09 9.25
C GLY A 140 1.85 0.38 8.74
N VAL A 141 1.90 -0.94 8.64
CA VAL A 141 0.76 -1.80 8.24
C VAL A 141 -0.42 -1.66 9.21
N PHE A 142 -0.15 -1.57 10.51
CA PHE A 142 -1.17 -1.30 11.50
C PHE A 142 -1.79 0.11 11.32
N LEU A 143 -0.95 1.12 11.08
CA LEU A 143 -1.41 2.50 10.89
C LEU A 143 -2.31 2.66 9.68
N HIS A 144 -1.99 2.01 8.56
CA HIS A 144 -2.80 2.01 7.35
C HIS A 144 -4.24 1.53 7.63
N CYS A 145 -4.40 0.34 8.22
CA CYS A 145 -5.72 -0.20 8.57
C CYS A 145 -6.48 0.73 9.52
N GLN A 146 -5.78 1.35 10.47
CA GLN A 146 -6.40 2.32 11.38
C GLN A 146 -6.92 3.56 10.62
N GLU A 147 -6.17 4.10 9.65
CA GLU A 147 -6.62 5.21 8.83
C GLU A 147 -7.82 4.84 7.96
N ASP A 148 -7.74 3.72 7.26
CA ASP A 148 -8.78 3.23 6.38
C ASP A 148 -10.08 2.93 7.14
N SER A 149 -9.98 2.46 8.39
CA SER A 149 -11.15 2.22 9.23
C SER A 149 -11.99 3.46 9.51
N TRP A 150 -11.35 4.64 9.61
CA TRP A 150 -12.05 5.91 9.81
C TRP A 150 -12.63 6.43 8.51
N SER A 151 -11.97 6.09 7.43
CA SER A 151 -12.14 6.81 6.21
C SER A 151 -12.93 6.08 5.16
N HIS A 152 -13.13 4.78 5.35
CA HIS A 152 -14.17 3.99 4.70
C HIS A 152 -15.34 3.70 5.64
N LEU A 153 -15.40 4.39 6.77
CA LEU A 153 -16.47 4.23 7.74
C LEU A 153 -17.84 4.49 7.07
N GLY A 154 -18.72 3.49 7.04
CA GLY A 154 -20.03 3.57 6.41
C GLY A 154 -20.15 2.89 5.04
N PHE A 155 -19.04 2.35 4.51
CA PHE A 155 -18.97 1.60 3.25
C PHE A 155 -18.80 0.09 3.43
N GLY A 156 -18.70 -0.38 4.67
CA GLY A 156 -18.58 -1.80 4.99
C GLY A 156 -19.82 -2.59 4.57
N GLY A 157 -19.64 -3.85 4.20
CA GLY A 157 -20.69 -4.79 3.82
C GLY A 157 -21.56 -4.37 2.63
N GLU A 158 -21.25 -3.26 1.96
CA GLU A 158 -21.82 -2.94 0.66
C GLU A 158 -21.19 -3.83 -0.39
N ARG A 159 -22.02 -4.34 -1.32
CA ARG A 159 -21.59 -5.29 -2.34
C ARG A 159 -20.38 -4.79 -3.13
N ASP A 160 -20.36 -3.52 -3.47
CA ASP A 160 -19.29 -2.92 -4.26
C ASP A 160 -18.31 -2.11 -3.40
N GLY A 161 -18.49 -2.10 -2.06
CA GLY A 161 -17.79 -1.21 -1.14
C GLY A 161 -17.83 0.24 -1.62
N HIS A 162 -16.74 0.98 -1.43
CA HIS A 162 -16.58 2.32 -2.01
C HIS A 162 -15.99 2.29 -3.45
N ALA A 163 -15.80 1.11 -4.06
CA ALA A 163 -15.18 1.02 -5.39
C ALA A 163 -16.02 1.68 -6.48
N LEU A 164 -17.34 1.74 -6.32
CA LEU A 164 -18.21 2.54 -7.19
C LEU A 164 -17.89 4.03 -7.11
N GLU A 165 -17.55 4.55 -5.93
CA GLU A 165 -17.16 5.95 -5.76
C GLU A 165 -15.83 6.24 -6.46
N SER A 166 -14.87 5.31 -6.39
CA SER A 166 -13.64 5.38 -7.19
C SER A 166 -13.91 5.32 -8.70
N ALA A 167 -14.91 4.53 -9.12
CA ALA A 167 -15.35 4.48 -10.52
C ALA A 167 -16.00 5.79 -10.98
N TYR A 168 -16.82 6.44 -10.13
CA TYR A 168 -17.35 7.77 -10.38
C TYR A 168 -16.24 8.81 -10.51
N ASP A 169 -15.24 8.78 -9.62
CA ASP A 169 -14.04 9.61 -9.71
C ASP A 169 -13.31 9.45 -11.06
N ASN A 170 -13.25 8.21 -11.58
CA ASN A 170 -12.63 7.92 -12.88
C ASN A 170 -13.47 8.40 -14.06
N ILE A 171 -14.80 8.25 -14.00
CA ILE A 171 -15.72 8.78 -15.01
C ILE A 171 -15.65 10.31 -15.04
N GLU A 172 -15.62 10.96 -13.88
CA GLU A 172 -15.45 12.42 -13.79
C GLU A 172 -14.09 12.89 -14.32
N ARG A 173 -13.01 12.12 -14.15
CA ARG A 173 -11.71 12.42 -14.81
C ARG A 173 -11.83 12.38 -16.33
N ALA A 174 -12.61 11.46 -16.87
CA ALA A 174 -12.84 11.35 -18.31
C ALA A 174 -13.76 12.46 -18.85
N TRP A 175 -14.52 13.14 -17.98
CA TRP A 175 -15.48 14.18 -18.36
C TRP A 175 -15.20 15.53 -17.65
N PRO A 176 -14.27 16.36 -18.16
CA PRO A 176 -13.80 17.57 -17.49
C PRO A 176 -14.85 18.68 -17.28
N SER A 177 -16.06 18.52 -17.83
CA SER A 177 -17.11 19.53 -17.80
C SER A 177 -18.06 19.41 -16.60
N SER A 178 -17.91 18.41 -15.71
CA SER A 178 -18.70 18.42 -14.48
C SER A 178 -18.17 19.53 -13.56
N THR A 179 -19.00 20.57 -13.39
CA THR A 179 -18.75 21.67 -12.45
C THR A 179 -19.11 21.29 -11.01
N GLU A 180 -19.63 20.08 -10.79
CA GLU A 180 -19.97 19.61 -9.46
C GLU A 180 -18.72 19.11 -8.72
N PRO A 181 -18.50 19.51 -7.46
CA PRO A 181 -17.34 19.08 -6.69
C PRO A 181 -17.35 17.56 -6.50
N ARG A 182 -16.15 16.97 -6.56
CA ARG A 182 -15.82 15.56 -6.29
C ARG A 182 -16.21 15.17 -4.86
N ARG A 183 -17.48 14.90 -4.61
CA ARG A 183 -18.07 14.70 -3.28
C ARG A 183 -18.08 13.25 -2.80
N HIS A 184 -17.62 12.32 -3.64
CA HIS A 184 -17.83 10.90 -3.38
C HIS A 184 -16.57 10.17 -2.97
N ASN A 185 -15.38 10.73 -3.14
CA ASN A 185 -14.18 10.02 -2.72
C ASN A 185 -14.07 10.01 -1.18
N PRO A 186 -14.28 8.85 -0.52
CA PRO A 186 -14.25 8.77 0.93
C PRO A 186 -12.82 8.99 1.47
N ASP A 187 -11.83 8.92 0.57
CA ASP A 187 -10.42 9.18 0.84
C ASP A 187 -10.03 10.64 0.91
N HIS A 188 -10.97 11.53 0.63
CA HIS A 188 -10.72 12.95 0.68
C HIS A 188 -10.81 13.44 2.13
N PRO A 189 -9.72 13.88 2.80
CA PRO A 189 -9.77 14.22 4.22
C PRO A 189 -10.76 15.36 4.53
N ALA A 190 -10.89 16.33 3.62
CA ALA A 190 -11.86 17.41 3.76
C ALA A 190 -13.34 17.03 3.55
N LEU A 191 -13.65 15.81 3.10
CA LEU A 191 -15.04 15.34 2.98
C LEU A 191 -15.64 15.11 4.37
N ARG A 192 -14.82 14.63 5.32
CA ARG A 192 -15.20 14.32 6.70
C ARG A 192 -14.12 14.84 7.67
N PRO A 193 -14.07 16.18 7.87
CA PRO A 193 -13.03 16.80 8.67
C PRO A 193 -13.02 16.36 10.14
N ASP A 194 -14.19 16.01 10.67
CA ASP A 194 -14.36 15.42 12.01
C ASP A 194 -13.69 14.05 12.12
N LEU A 195 -13.93 13.15 11.17
CA LEU A 195 -13.27 11.83 11.15
C LEU A 195 -11.77 11.96 10.86
N THR A 196 -11.37 12.90 10.02
CA THR A 196 -9.96 13.22 9.78
C THR A 196 -9.25 13.67 11.06
N GLU A 197 -9.91 14.49 11.89
CA GLU A 197 -9.35 14.90 13.19
C GLU A 197 -9.16 13.70 14.12
N ILE A 198 -10.15 12.80 14.21
CA ILE A 198 -10.07 11.58 15.02
C ILE A 198 -8.92 10.69 14.54
N MET A 199 -8.87 10.42 13.22
CA MET A 199 -7.82 9.61 12.59
C MET A 199 -6.43 10.16 12.94
N ILE A 200 -6.18 11.46 12.73
CA ILE A 200 -4.87 12.09 13.00
C ILE A 200 -4.50 11.98 14.49
N PHE A 201 -5.48 12.13 15.39
CA PHE A 201 -5.22 12.11 16.83
C PHE A 201 -4.87 10.71 17.32
N GLU A 202 -5.61 9.70 16.85
CA GLU A 202 -5.33 8.31 17.14
C GLU A 202 -3.99 7.86 16.54
N LYS A 203 -3.72 8.21 15.29
CA LYS A 203 -2.44 7.90 14.62
C LYS A 203 -1.24 8.48 15.36
N LEU A 204 -1.32 9.75 15.78
CA LEU A 204 -0.29 10.36 16.63
C LEU A 204 -0.12 9.62 17.96
N LYS A 205 -1.23 9.21 18.60
CA LYS A 205 -1.19 8.44 19.84
C LYS A 205 -0.51 7.08 19.62
N ILE A 206 -0.86 6.36 18.55
CA ILE A 206 -0.25 5.08 18.17
C ILE A 206 1.25 5.24 17.93
N LEU A 207 1.67 6.28 17.20
CA LEU A 207 3.08 6.56 16.95
C LEU A 207 3.85 6.90 18.24
N GLU A 208 3.22 7.61 19.18
CA GLU A 208 3.78 7.89 20.51
C GLU A 208 3.90 6.62 21.35
N ASP A 209 2.87 5.78 21.36
CA ASP A 209 2.86 4.48 22.06
C ASP A 209 3.91 3.54 21.47
N GLY A 210 4.01 3.47 20.14
CA GLY A 210 5.03 2.67 19.45
C GLY A 210 6.43 3.13 19.84
N LYS A 211 6.63 4.45 19.95
CA LYS A 211 7.91 5.00 20.43
C LYS A 211 8.20 4.60 21.87
N ARG A 212 7.20 4.66 22.75
CA ARG A 212 7.29 4.19 24.14
C ARG A 212 7.66 2.71 24.22
N ALA A 213 7.05 1.86 23.39
CA ALA A 213 7.33 0.43 23.33
C ALA A 213 8.81 0.11 23.01
N THR A 214 9.50 0.97 22.23
CA THR A 214 10.96 0.85 22.01
C THR A 214 11.82 1.19 23.23
N GLY A 215 11.21 1.55 24.36
CA GLY A 215 11.87 2.03 25.57
C GLY A 215 12.38 3.48 25.45
N LYS A 216 11.85 4.26 24.48
CA LYS A 216 12.21 5.66 24.25
C LYS A 216 11.02 6.57 24.54
N ARG A 217 11.29 7.75 25.10
CA ARG A 217 10.25 8.76 25.35
C ARG A 217 9.88 9.47 24.04
N PRO A 218 8.58 9.57 23.66
CA PRO A 218 8.18 10.37 22.52
C PRO A 218 8.34 11.87 22.80
N ALA A 219 8.61 12.63 21.74
CA ALA A 219 8.62 14.07 21.78
C ALA A 219 7.20 14.59 22.03
N LYS A 220 7.06 15.54 22.96
CA LYS A 220 5.76 16.16 23.23
C LYS A 220 5.43 17.16 22.13
N LEU A 221 4.23 17.05 21.55
CA LEU A 221 3.67 18.08 20.69
C LEU A 221 3.11 19.21 21.56
N LYS A 222 3.59 20.44 21.34
CA LYS A 222 3.09 21.63 22.04
C LYS A 222 1.68 22.00 21.57
N GLY A 223 1.00 22.79 22.39
CA GLY A 223 -0.42 23.18 22.29
C GLY A 223 -0.94 23.38 20.86
N GLY A 224 -2.13 22.86 20.60
CA GLY A 224 -2.85 23.03 19.34
C GLY A 224 -2.22 22.37 18.11
N ARG A 225 -0.97 21.89 18.14
CA ARG A 225 -0.28 21.35 16.94
C ARG A 225 -1.00 20.16 16.32
N ARG A 226 -1.58 19.26 17.14
CA ARG A 226 -2.39 18.13 16.65
C ARG A 226 -3.61 18.64 15.89
N LYS A 227 -4.39 19.52 16.54
CA LYS A 227 -5.57 20.16 15.95
C LYS A 227 -5.24 20.98 14.71
N HIS A 228 -4.10 21.66 14.69
CA HIS A 228 -3.64 22.42 13.53
C HIS A 228 -3.40 21.51 12.32
N LEU A 229 -2.78 20.34 12.50
CA LEU A 229 -2.58 19.38 11.40
C LEU A 229 -3.93 18.88 10.85
N ALA A 230 -4.87 18.56 11.74
CA ALA A 230 -6.22 18.14 11.36
C ALA A 230 -6.96 19.22 10.57
N ILE A 231 -6.93 20.47 11.05
CA ILE A 231 -7.57 21.60 10.38
C ILE A 231 -7.01 21.81 8.98
N VAL A 232 -5.68 21.82 8.81
CA VAL A 232 -5.09 22.11 7.48
C VAL A 232 -5.29 20.97 6.49
N SER A 233 -5.36 19.72 6.96
CA SER A 233 -5.58 18.55 6.10
C SER A 233 -7.05 18.39 5.73
N GLY A 234 -7.96 18.73 6.64
CA GLY A 234 -9.41 18.64 6.46
C GLY A 234 -10.10 19.94 6.02
N ASP A 235 -9.38 20.99 5.60
CA ASP A 235 -10.02 22.26 5.20
C ASP A 235 -10.99 22.03 4.02
N PRO A 236 -12.28 22.39 4.14
CA PRO A 236 -13.28 22.22 3.07
C PRO A 236 -12.91 22.86 1.73
N LYS A 237 -12.01 23.87 1.70
CA LYS A 237 -11.47 24.47 0.47
C LYS A 237 -10.68 23.46 -0.36
N MET A 238 -10.17 22.39 0.24
CA MET A 238 -9.50 21.29 -0.47
C MET A 238 -10.43 20.56 -1.44
N LEU A 239 -11.74 20.50 -1.17
CA LEU A 239 -12.73 19.86 -2.06
C LEU A 239 -12.82 20.53 -3.44
N LYS A 240 -12.29 21.76 -3.58
CA LYS A 240 -12.25 22.50 -4.84
C LYS A 240 -10.99 22.18 -5.67
N LEU A 241 -10.05 21.42 -5.12
CA LEU A 241 -8.81 21.06 -5.79
C LEU A 241 -8.96 19.73 -6.54
N ARG A 242 -8.36 19.63 -7.73
CA ARG A 242 -8.19 18.33 -8.41
C ARG A 242 -7.29 17.42 -7.54
N ASN A 243 -7.47 16.09 -7.58
CA ASN A 243 -6.76 15.14 -6.70
C ASN A 243 -5.23 15.35 -6.70
N GLY A 244 -4.59 15.52 -7.87
CA GLY A 244 -3.14 15.81 -7.94
C GLY A 244 -2.74 17.10 -7.20
N ALA A 245 -3.55 18.15 -7.33
CA ALA A 245 -3.34 19.44 -6.65
C ALA A 245 -3.61 19.35 -5.15
N ARG A 246 -4.68 18.65 -4.76
CA ARG A 246 -5.03 18.34 -3.37
C ARG A 246 -3.90 17.60 -2.68
N ARG A 247 -3.45 16.47 -3.24
CA ARG A 247 -2.34 15.66 -2.71
C ARG A 247 -1.09 16.49 -2.47
N ARG A 248 -0.74 17.30 -3.48
CA ARG A 248 0.41 18.21 -3.39
C ARG A 248 0.21 19.31 -2.33
N CYS A 249 -1.01 19.84 -2.19
CA CYS A 249 -1.32 20.84 -1.19
C CYS A 249 -1.22 20.27 0.24
N VAL A 250 -1.86 19.12 0.51
CA VAL A 250 -1.80 18.42 1.80
C VAL A 250 -0.35 18.11 2.17
N GLN A 251 0.44 17.58 1.22
CA GLN A 251 1.88 17.36 1.40
C GLN A 251 2.57 18.63 1.91
N ILE A 252 2.46 19.74 1.17
CA ILE A 252 3.17 20.98 1.50
C ILE A 252 2.74 21.55 2.87
N LEU A 253 1.45 21.49 3.18
CA LEU A 253 0.93 21.95 4.47
C LEU A 253 1.46 21.08 5.62
N ALA A 254 1.53 19.76 5.44
CA ALA A 254 2.12 18.83 6.40
C ALA A 254 3.63 19.07 6.57
N GLU A 255 4.37 19.30 5.48
CA GLU A 255 5.81 19.58 5.51
C GLU A 255 6.13 20.91 6.21
N HIS A 256 5.32 21.95 6.01
CA HIS A 256 5.46 23.23 6.71
C HIS A 256 5.05 23.11 8.19
N TRP A 257 3.96 22.39 8.48
CA TRP A 257 3.56 22.06 9.85
C TRP A 257 4.70 21.35 10.59
N LEU A 258 5.32 20.35 9.95
CA LEU A 258 6.43 19.59 10.50
C LEU A 258 7.64 20.48 10.80
N TYR A 259 8.01 21.38 9.89
CA TYR A 259 9.08 22.35 10.13
C TYR A 259 8.83 23.14 11.43
N GLY A 260 7.61 23.68 11.59
CA GLY A 260 7.22 24.42 12.79
C GLY A 260 7.30 23.57 14.07
N VAL A 261 6.88 22.30 14.01
CA VAL A 261 6.98 21.37 15.15
C VAL A 261 8.43 21.06 15.51
N LEU A 262 9.28 20.75 14.52
CA LEU A 262 10.68 20.43 14.77
C LEU A 262 11.49 21.64 15.23
N LEU A 263 11.13 22.85 14.79
CA LEU A 263 11.67 24.09 15.31
C LEU A 263 11.32 24.25 16.80
N ASP A 264 10.04 24.08 17.16
CA ASP A 264 9.56 24.17 18.56
C ASP A 264 10.22 23.15 19.49
N GLN A 265 10.61 22.00 18.93
CA GLN A 265 11.29 20.89 19.61
C GLN A 265 12.82 21.01 19.59
N ARG A 266 13.40 22.02 18.89
CA ARG A 266 14.85 22.17 18.68
C ARG A 266 15.50 20.96 18.00
N ARG A 267 14.79 20.32 17.07
CA ARG A 267 15.19 19.08 16.38
C ARG A 267 15.54 19.26 14.90
N LEU A 268 15.57 20.48 14.38
CA LEU A 268 15.95 20.71 12.98
C LEU A 268 17.35 20.17 12.63
N LYS A 269 18.29 20.17 13.58
CA LYS A 269 19.65 19.61 13.38
C LYS A 269 19.69 18.11 13.08
N SER A 270 18.62 17.36 13.40
CA SER A 270 18.55 15.93 13.05
C SER A 270 17.99 15.67 11.66
N ILE A 271 17.64 16.71 10.91
CA ILE A 271 17.09 16.61 9.57
C ILE A 271 18.22 16.83 8.55
N PRO A 272 18.36 15.98 7.52
CA PRO A 272 19.38 16.21 6.50
C PRO A 272 19.09 17.52 5.75
N GLN A 273 20.11 18.39 5.66
CA GLN A 273 19.95 19.78 5.19
C GLN A 273 19.27 19.90 3.81
N ARG A 274 19.51 18.94 2.91
CA ARG A 274 18.89 18.89 1.57
C ARG A 274 17.36 18.79 1.57
N PHE A 275 16.75 18.41 2.69
CA PHE A 275 15.29 18.33 2.84
C PHE A 275 14.70 19.56 3.54
N ILE A 276 15.52 20.52 3.99
CA ILE A 276 15.03 21.79 4.53
C ILE A 276 14.97 22.78 3.38
N ILE A 277 13.77 22.96 2.81
CA ILE A 277 13.56 23.74 1.60
C ILE A 277 12.93 25.09 1.95
N GLU A 278 13.49 26.17 1.40
CA GLU A 278 12.86 27.49 1.47
C GLU A 278 11.60 27.52 0.59
N PHE A 279 10.46 27.82 1.19
CA PHE A 279 9.15 27.83 0.59
C PHE A 279 9.04 28.87 -0.55
N GLN A 280 9.75 30.01 -0.43
CA GLN A 280 9.74 31.03 -1.49
C GLN A 280 10.37 30.52 -2.80
N ALA A 281 11.46 29.75 -2.72
CA ALA A 281 12.09 29.13 -3.88
C ALA A 281 11.14 28.16 -4.59
N ASP A 282 10.25 27.52 -3.83
CA ASP A 282 9.28 26.55 -4.34
C ASP A 282 8.03 27.23 -4.93
N ARG A 283 7.68 28.48 -4.59
CA ARG A 283 6.47 29.18 -5.10
C ARG A 283 6.34 29.17 -6.62
N ALA A 284 7.45 29.10 -7.36
CA ALA A 284 7.43 28.95 -8.81
C ALA A 284 6.81 27.62 -9.27
N ALA A 285 7.02 26.53 -8.52
CA ALA A 285 6.42 25.22 -8.76
C ALA A 285 4.91 25.17 -8.47
N PHE A 286 4.35 26.17 -7.76
CA PHE A 286 2.92 26.26 -7.42
C PHE A 286 2.06 26.92 -8.51
N ARG A 287 2.64 27.48 -9.58
CA ARG A 287 1.91 28.30 -10.57
C ARG A 287 0.58 27.72 -11.07
N PRO A 288 0.41 26.40 -11.31
CA PRO A 288 -0.85 25.87 -11.84
C PRO A 288 -1.98 25.69 -10.80
N TRP A 289 -1.69 25.76 -9.49
CA TRP A 289 -2.61 25.32 -8.41
C TRP A 289 -2.81 26.38 -7.32
N LYS A 290 -2.34 27.59 -7.63
CA LYS A 290 -1.88 28.60 -6.68
C LYS A 290 -2.97 29.15 -5.77
N GLU A 291 -4.15 29.48 -6.29
CA GLU A 291 -5.08 30.32 -5.55
C GLU A 291 -5.69 29.65 -4.31
N SER A 292 -6.12 28.40 -4.43
CA SER A 292 -6.80 27.72 -3.32
C SER A 292 -5.82 27.22 -2.25
N CYS A 293 -4.70 26.58 -2.64
CA CYS A 293 -3.73 26.08 -1.68
C CYS A 293 -2.98 27.21 -0.95
N GLU A 294 -2.58 28.26 -1.67
CA GLU A 294 -1.91 29.43 -1.08
C GLU A 294 -2.86 30.18 -0.12
N LYS A 295 -4.17 30.19 -0.39
CA LYS A 295 -5.16 30.76 0.52
C LYS A 295 -5.24 29.99 1.83
N ILE A 296 -5.34 28.66 1.77
CA ILE A 296 -5.32 27.77 2.96
C ILE A 296 -4.02 27.97 3.74
N HIS A 297 -2.88 27.94 3.05
CA HIS A 297 -1.57 28.17 3.67
C HIS A 297 -1.50 29.52 4.40
N ARG A 298 -1.87 30.62 3.72
CA ARG A 298 -1.87 31.96 4.32
C ARG A 298 -2.85 32.11 5.48
N GLU A 299 -3.94 31.35 5.49
CA GLU A 299 -4.91 31.37 6.58
C GLU A 299 -4.32 30.80 7.87
N TYR A 300 -3.60 29.69 7.77
CA TYR A 300 -3.14 28.93 8.94
C TYR A 300 -1.68 29.15 9.33
N PHE A 301 -0.82 29.60 8.41
CA PHE A 301 0.63 29.75 8.63
C PHE A 301 1.11 31.22 8.72
N ARG A 302 0.25 32.14 9.16
CA ARG A 302 0.47 33.62 9.19
C ARG A 302 1.74 34.14 9.90
N ARG A 303 2.49 33.32 10.64
CA ARG A 303 3.67 33.77 11.39
C ARG A 303 4.91 33.89 10.51
N ARG A 304 5.68 34.99 10.71
CA ARG A 304 6.98 35.35 10.11
C ARG A 304 8.13 34.36 10.41
N HIS A 305 7.89 33.06 10.48
CA HIS A 305 9.01 32.16 10.31
C HIS A 305 9.52 32.36 8.88
N LYS A 306 10.85 32.34 8.68
CA LYS A 306 11.39 32.09 7.35
C LYS A 306 10.64 30.85 6.84
N GLU A 307 9.90 31.02 5.75
CA GLU A 307 8.98 30.01 5.26
C GLU A 307 9.83 28.83 4.80
N PHE A 308 10.08 27.86 5.67
CA PHE A 308 10.78 26.63 5.33
C PHE A 308 9.81 25.46 5.50
N ARG A 309 10.04 24.41 4.73
CA ARG A 309 9.33 23.14 4.84
C ARG A 309 10.32 21.99 4.91
N ILE A 310 9.91 20.89 5.51
CA ILE A 310 10.69 19.65 5.52
C ILE A 310 10.17 18.76 4.42
N ALA A 311 10.86 18.72 3.27
CA ALA A 311 10.47 17.89 2.15
C ALA A 311 10.40 16.41 2.55
N VAL A 312 9.28 15.75 2.26
CA VAL A 312 9.17 14.31 2.42
C VAL A 312 10.15 13.65 1.45
N PRO A 313 10.96 12.66 1.88
CA PRO A 313 11.86 11.98 0.96
C PRO A 313 11.05 11.30 -0.17
N PRO A 314 11.61 11.22 -1.40
CA PRO A 314 11.09 10.30 -2.39
C PRO A 314 11.03 8.92 -1.76
N PHE A 315 9.87 8.28 -1.86
CA PHE A 315 9.65 7.04 -1.17
C PHE A 315 9.78 5.88 -2.12
N ARG A 316 10.39 4.82 -1.58
CA ARG A 316 10.16 3.47 -2.02
C ARG A 316 9.34 2.81 -0.93
N PHE A 317 8.64 1.74 -1.23
CA PHE A 317 7.88 1.01 -0.22
C PHE A 317 8.43 -0.41 -0.06
N PRO A 318 8.33 -1.01 1.14
CA PRO A 318 8.70 -2.40 1.31
C PRO A 318 7.76 -3.30 0.51
N ARG A 319 8.33 -4.35 -0.08
CA ARG A 319 7.52 -5.44 -0.63
C ARG A 319 6.88 -6.24 0.50
N LEU A 320 5.57 -6.37 0.47
CA LEU A 320 4.76 -7.10 1.43
C LEU A 320 4.22 -8.39 0.81
N ASP A 321 4.15 -9.44 1.62
CA ASP A 321 3.47 -10.69 1.28
C ASP A 321 1.96 -10.60 1.56
N ILE A 322 1.23 -11.70 1.32
CA ILE A 322 -0.22 -11.79 1.57
C ILE A 322 -0.61 -11.61 3.05
N ARG A 323 0.36 -11.58 3.96
CA ARG A 323 0.16 -11.38 5.41
C ARG A 323 0.48 -9.94 5.82
N GLY A 324 0.85 -9.08 4.88
CA GLY A 324 1.33 -7.73 5.16
C GLY A 324 2.70 -7.74 5.83
N GLU A 325 3.46 -8.84 5.74
CA GLU A 325 4.81 -8.91 6.27
C GLU A 325 5.83 -8.61 5.17
N PRO A 326 7.01 -8.06 5.50
CA PRO A 326 8.09 -7.95 4.54
C PRO A 326 8.38 -9.30 3.89
N TYR A 327 8.39 -9.33 2.56
CA TYR A 327 8.68 -10.53 1.79
C TYR A 327 10.05 -11.13 2.18
N THR A 328 10.20 -12.46 2.16
CA THR A 328 11.45 -13.11 2.56
C THR A 328 12.65 -12.55 1.77
N ASN A 329 13.66 -12.08 2.50
CA ASN A 329 14.88 -11.43 1.98
C ASN A 329 14.67 -10.05 1.32
N SER A 330 13.49 -9.44 1.46
CA SER A 330 13.29 -8.04 1.05
C SER A 330 13.96 -7.05 2.01
N ILE A 331 14.35 -7.49 3.21
CA ILE A 331 15.12 -6.70 4.19
C ILE A 331 16.49 -7.34 4.38
N ARG A 332 17.55 -6.56 4.10
CA ARG A 332 18.95 -6.92 4.32
C ARG A 332 19.27 -6.94 5.82
N ASP A 333 20.35 -7.61 6.20
CA ASP A 333 20.77 -7.72 7.60
C ASP A 333 21.07 -6.36 8.25
N ASP A 334 21.41 -5.34 7.46
CA ASP A 334 21.61 -3.94 7.90
C ASP A 334 20.29 -3.13 8.04
N GLY A 335 19.15 -3.79 7.88
CA GLY A 335 17.81 -3.23 7.96
C GLY A 335 17.41 -2.36 6.78
N ARG A 336 18.18 -2.29 5.68
CA ARG A 336 17.71 -1.66 4.44
C ARG A 336 16.78 -2.64 3.73
N TYR A 337 15.65 -2.16 3.25
CA TYR A 337 14.77 -2.97 2.41
C TYR A 337 15.02 -2.68 0.93
N LEU A 338 14.82 -3.71 0.11
CA LEU A 338 14.72 -3.62 -1.34
C LEU A 338 13.41 -2.91 -1.64
N GLY A 339 13.49 -1.59 -1.75
CA GLY A 339 12.32 -0.75 -1.96
C GLY A 339 11.84 -0.82 -3.38
N THR A 340 10.53 -1.02 -3.55
CA THR A 340 9.85 -0.86 -4.83
C THR A 340 9.54 0.63 -5.06
N ALA A 341 9.80 1.13 -6.26
CA ALA A 341 9.34 2.44 -6.71
C ALA A 341 7.96 2.30 -7.36
N SER A 342 7.18 3.38 -7.44
CA SER A 342 6.03 3.42 -8.33
C SER A 342 6.52 3.53 -9.78
N GLY A 343 6.05 2.63 -10.64
CA GLY A 343 6.43 2.54 -12.05
C GLY A 343 6.02 1.19 -12.63
N ASP A 344 5.91 1.08 -13.95
CA ASP A 344 5.59 -0.20 -14.57
C ASP A 344 6.90 -0.99 -14.72
N PHE A 345 7.07 -2.02 -13.88
CA PHE A 345 7.84 -3.16 -14.33
C PHE A 345 6.95 -3.76 -15.41
N ASP A 346 7.51 -4.26 -16.49
CA ASP A 346 6.66 -4.62 -17.63
C ASP A 346 6.55 -6.14 -17.81
N ILE A 347 7.15 -6.93 -16.92
CA ILE A 347 7.09 -8.39 -16.98
C ILE A 347 5.87 -8.94 -16.25
N VAL A 348 4.96 -9.54 -17.00
CA VAL A 348 3.73 -10.19 -16.52
C VAL A 348 3.92 -11.70 -16.51
N LEU A 349 3.57 -12.35 -15.39
CA LEU A 349 3.42 -13.81 -15.31
C LEU A 349 2.00 -14.17 -15.74
N GLU A 350 1.86 -14.64 -16.97
CA GLU A 350 0.56 -15.02 -17.56
C GLU A 350 0.01 -16.29 -16.93
N THR A 351 0.86 -17.31 -16.80
CA THR A 351 0.46 -18.57 -16.17
C THR A 351 1.63 -19.21 -15.44
N VAL A 352 1.33 -19.98 -14.40
CA VAL A 352 2.26 -20.92 -13.78
C VAL A 352 1.53 -22.24 -13.56
N LYS A 353 2.17 -23.34 -13.97
CA LYS A 353 1.66 -24.70 -13.80
C LYS A 353 2.76 -25.54 -13.21
N ILE A 354 2.44 -26.28 -12.17
CA ILE A 354 3.32 -27.32 -11.61
C ILE A 354 2.63 -28.66 -11.87
N ARG A 355 3.37 -29.63 -12.41
CA ARG A 355 2.89 -31.00 -12.66
C ARG A 355 3.84 -32.01 -12.06
N LEU A 356 3.33 -33.14 -11.59
CA LEU A 356 4.18 -34.25 -11.19
C LEU A 356 4.74 -34.90 -12.45
N ALA A 357 6.07 -34.93 -12.56
CA ALA A 357 6.76 -35.58 -13.67
C ALA A 357 7.14 -37.01 -13.34
N ARG A 358 7.55 -37.27 -12.08
CA ARG A 358 7.97 -38.60 -11.61
C ARG A 358 7.84 -38.72 -10.11
N ARG A 359 7.42 -39.89 -9.62
CA ARG A 359 7.46 -40.27 -8.21
C ARG A 359 8.50 -41.35 -7.95
N SER A 360 9.26 -41.23 -6.86
CA SER A 360 10.23 -42.22 -6.41
C SER A 360 10.22 -42.28 -4.87
N GLY A 361 9.37 -43.13 -4.31
CA GLY A 361 9.11 -43.18 -2.88
C GLY A 361 8.42 -41.89 -2.39
N ASP A 362 9.01 -41.26 -1.38
CA ASP A 362 8.54 -39.99 -0.79
C ASP A 362 9.08 -38.75 -1.52
N VAL A 363 9.94 -38.94 -2.52
CA VAL A 363 10.49 -37.86 -3.35
C VAL A 363 9.75 -37.80 -4.68
N CYS A 364 9.21 -36.63 -4.98
CA CYS A 364 8.52 -36.30 -6.22
C CYS A 364 9.36 -35.31 -7.03
N THR A 365 9.47 -35.57 -8.33
CA THR A 365 10.02 -34.64 -9.31
C THR A 365 8.87 -33.88 -9.94
N TYR A 366 8.85 -32.57 -9.76
CA TYR A 366 7.85 -31.68 -10.32
C TYR A 366 8.42 -30.94 -11.52
N GLN A 367 7.57 -30.69 -12.52
CA GLN A 367 7.85 -29.82 -13.66
C GLN A 367 7.03 -28.55 -13.54
N VAL A 368 7.72 -27.42 -13.52
CA VAL A 368 7.14 -26.08 -13.63
C VAL A 368 7.11 -25.68 -15.10
N ASN A 369 5.97 -25.17 -15.56
CA ASN A 369 5.82 -24.46 -16.83
C ASN A 369 5.19 -23.10 -16.52
N ALA A 370 5.92 -22.02 -16.78
CA ALA A 370 5.45 -20.66 -16.59
C ALA A 370 5.47 -19.89 -17.92
N LEU A 371 4.46 -19.07 -18.17
CA LEU A 371 4.39 -18.17 -19.33
C LEU A 371 4.61 -16.75 -18.85
N VAL A 372 5.59 -16.07 -19.42
CA VAL A 372 5.98 -14.71 -19.02
C VAL A 372 5.97 -13.79 -20.23
N ARG A 373 5.44 -12.57 -20.10
CA ARG A 373 5.34 -11.59 -21.18
C ARG A 373 5.92 -10.25 -20.76
N ASN A 374 6.57 -9.51 -21.66
CA ASN A 374 6.89 -8.09 -21.46
C ASN A 374 5.83 -7.19 -22.10
N THR A 375 5.00 -6.52 -21.30
CA THR A 375 3.92 -5.61 -21.71
C THR A 375 4.38 -4.17 -21.93
N GLY A 376 5.67 -3.91 -21.77
CA GLY A 376 6.26 -2.59 -21.72
C GLY A 376 6.58 -1.98 -23.05
N ASP A 377 7.06 -0.74 -23.01
CA ASP A 377 7.66 -0.07 -24.16
C ASP A 377 9.18 -0.30 -24.27
N LYS A 378 9.79 -0.92 -23.25
CA LYS A 378 11.24 -1.14 -23.13
C LYS A 378 11.60 -2.59 -22.81
N PRO A 379 12.83 -3.02 -23.15
CA PRO A 379 13.34 -4.29 -22.66
C PRO A 379 13.35 -4.33 -21.13
N SER A 380 12.93 -5.45 -20.54
CA SER A 380 12.98 -5.62 -19.09
C SER A 380 14.43 -5.78 -18.61
N PRO A 381 14.74 -5.54 -17.33
CA PRO A 381 15.97 -6.07 -16.77
C PRO A 381 15.89 -7.61 -16.65
N ASP A 382 17.01 -8.25 -16.33
CA ASP A 382 17.05 -9.67 -15.93
C ASP A 382 16.14 -9.89 -14.71
N PHE A 383 15.44 -11.03 -14.70
CA PHE A 383 14.45 -11.36 -13.67
C PHE A 383 14.52 -12.85 -13.31
N THR A 384 13.80 -13.24 -12.27
CA THR A 384 13.71 -14.61 -11.76
C THR A 384 12.23 -14.96 -11.64
N VAL A 385 11.80 -16.04 -12.27
CA VAL A 385 10.46 -16.60 -12.08
C VAL A 385 10.49 -17.50 -10.86
N VAL A 386 9.63 -17.26 -9.89
CA VAL A 386 9.46 -18.12 -8.72
C VAL A 386 8.16 -18.87 -8.85
N ALA A 387 8.21 -20.18 -8.62
CA ALA A 387 7.04 -21.04 -8.61
C ALA A 387 7.06 -21.88 -7.34
N LEU A 388 5.99 -21.78 -6.56
CA LEU A 388 5.79 -22.48 -5.29
C LEU A 388 4.57 -23.41 -5.40
N LEU A 389 4.67 -24.57 -4.78
CA LEU A 389 3.55 -25.47 -4.51
C LEU A 389 3.33 -25.46 -3.00
N ILE A 390 2.14 -25.01 -2.60
CA ILE A 390 1.69 -24.90 -1.21
C ILE A 390 0.69 -26.03 -0.96
N PRO A 391 1.04 -27.05 -0.17
CA PRO A 391 0.15 -28.16 0.16
C PRO A 391 -1.22 -27.71 0.68
N SER A 392 -2.30 -28.42 0.36
CA SER A 392 -3.67 -28.01 0.73
C SER A 392 -3.95 -27.99 2.23
N ASP A 393 -3.28 -28.88 2.98
CA ASP A 393 -3.32 -28.88 4.45
C ASP A 393 -2.72 -27.58 5.00
N THR A 394 -1.67 -27.08 4.37
CA THR A 394 -1.07 -25.76 4.65
C THR A 394 -1.95 -24.62 4.12
N SER A 395 -2.65 -24.81 2.98
CA SER A 395 -3.38 -23.72 2.32
C SER A 395 -4.65 -23.28 3.05
N ARG A 396 -5.42 -24.23 3.62
CA ARG A 396 -6.60 -23.90 4.44
C ARG A 396 -6.23 -23.06 5.66
N GLU A 397 -5.02 -23.23 6.16
CA GLU A 397 -4.49 -22.50 7.31
C GLU A 397 -3.86 -21.15 6.90
N ILE A 398 -3.32 -21.02 5.69
CA ILE A 398 -2.90 -19.74 5.10
C ILE A 398 -4.09 -18.82 4.80
N GLU A 399 -5.20 -19.36 4.29
CA GLU A 399 -6.45 -18.60 4.08
C GLU A 399 -7.00 -17.99 5.38
N THR A 400 -6.67 -18.59 6.52
CA THR A 400 -7.05 -18.11 7.85
C THR A 400 -5.91 -17.36 8.57
N LEU A 401 -4.76 -17.14 7.90
CA LEU A 401 -3.59 -16.41 8.42
C LEU A 401 -3.02 -16.95 9.76
N THR A 402 -3.18 -18.25 10.07
CA THR A 402 -2.90 -18.79 11.42
C THR A 402 -1.59 -19.59 11.60
N ILE A 403 -0.80 -19.88 10.57
CA ILE A 403 0.40 -20.73 10.72
C ILE A 403 1.65 -19.93 11.15
N PRO A 404 2.42 -20.42 12.15
CA PRO A 404 3.81 -20.00 12.39
C PRO A 404 4.74 -20.35 11.20
N ARG A 405 5.59 -19.42 10.76
CA ARG A 405 6.56 -19.60 9.63
C ARG A 405 7.36 -20.90 9.66
N GLU A 406 7.63 -21.43 10.86
CA GLU A 406 8.46 -22.62 11.08
C GLU A 406 7.79 -23.95 10.66
N LYS A 407 6.48 -23.96 10.39
CA LYS A 407 5.72 -25.15 9.98
C LYS A 407 5.31 -25.15 8.50
N GLU A 408 5.70 -24.13 7.73
CA GLU A 408 5.31 -24.01 6.33
C GLU A 408 6.09 -25.01 5.46
N ARG A 409 5.41 -26.08 5.01
CA ARG A 409 5.90 -26.98 3.95
C ARG A 409 5.72 -26.33 2.57
N ILE A 410 6.44 -25.24 2.30
CA ILE A 410 6.43 -24.60 0.98
C ILE A 410 7.57 -25.19 0.16
N ILE A 411 7.24 -25.82 -0.96
CA ILE A 411 8.23 -26.37 -1.90
C ILE A 411 8.16 -25.59 -3.22
N GLY A 412 9.30 -25.42 -3.90
CA GLY A 412 9.29 -24.62 -5.12
C GLY A 412 10.66 -24.47 -5.77
N THR A 413 10.70 -23.65 -6.80
CA THR A 413 11.91 -23.35 -7.56
C THR A 413 11.95 -21.88 -7.99
N ALA A 414 13.15 -21.42 -8.32
CA ALA A 414 13.43 -20.09 -8.84
C ALA A 414 14.24 -20.23 -10.13
N ILE A 415 13.82 -19.54 -11.18
CA ILE A 415 14.34 -19.71 -12.55
C ILE A 415 14.79 -18.35 -13.06
N ASP A 416 16.10 -18.14 -13.13
CA ASP A 416 16.67 -16.89 -13.65
C ASP A 416 16.47 -16.78 -15.16
N ARG A 417 16.07 -15.60 -15.61
CA ARG A 417 15.77 -15.23 -16.99
C ARG A 417 16.49 -13.93 -17.35
N LYS A 418 16.92 -13.91 -18.61
CA LYS A 418 17.45 -12.70 -19.23
C LYS A 418 16.32 -11.73 -19.58
N SER A 419 16.69 -10.46 -19.74
CA SER A 419 15.87 -9.40 -20.35
C SER A 419 14.96 -9.93 -21.45
N LEU A 420 13.67 -9.56 -21.40
CA LEU A 420 12.71 -9.79 -22.47
C LEU A 420 12.48 -8.49 -23.23
N SER A 421 12.45 -8.55 -24.56
CA SER A 421 12.06 -7.43 -25.42
C SER A 421 10.56 -7.10 -25.25
N PRO A 422 10.14 -5.84 -25.48
CA PRO A 422 8.73 -5.44 -25.40
C PRO A 422 7.88 -6.03 -26.54
N GLY A 423 6.59 -6.31 -26.29
CA GLY A 423 5.60 -6.63 -27.33
C GLY A 423 4.66 -7.79 -27.01
N GLU A 424 3.42 -7.74 -27.54
CA GLU A 424 2.33 -8.69 -27.26
C GLU A 424 2.66 -10.16 -27.58
N ASN A 425 3.56 -10.41 -28.53
CA ASN A 425 3.97 -11.75 -28.95
C ASN A 425 5.17 -12.31 -28.17
N ASN A 426 5.78 -11.55 -27.25
CA ASN A 426 6.95 -11.99 -26.48
C ASN A 426 6.54 -12.79 -25.24
N ILE A 427 5.65 -13.77 -25.41
CA ILE A 427 5.36 -14.76 -24.37
C ILE A 427 6.46 -15.81 -24.41
N VAL A 428 7.21 -15.91 -23.33
CA VAL A 428 8.28 -16.87 -23.17
C VAL A 428 7.86 -17.96 -22.20
N GLU A 429 7.94 -19.20 -22.66
CA GLU A 429 7.75 -20.37 -21.82
C GLU A 429 9.03 -20.66 -21.03
N VAL A 430 8.87 -20.77 -19.72
CA VAL A 430 9.92 -21.08 -18.76
C VAL A 430 9.63 -22.45 -18.17
N LYS A 431 10.55 -23.40 -18.40
CA LYS A 431 10.46 -24.77 -17.88
C LYS A 431 11.58 -25.06 -16.90
N GLN A 432 11.24 -25.67 -15.77
CA GLN A 432 12.23 -26.14 -14.79
C GLN A 432 11.68 -27.37 -14.08
N THR A 433 12.54 -28.35 -13.81
CA THR A 433 12.22 -29.45 -12.91
C THR A 433 12.89 -29.25 -11.56
N PHE A 434 12.21 -29.66 -10.49
CA PHE A 434 12.78 -29.69 -9.14
C PHE A 434 12.30 -30.94 -8.39
N GLN A 435 13.09 -31.37 -7.41
CA GLN A 435 12.75 -32.50 -6.54
C GLN A 435 12.38 -31.98 -5.16
N ALA A 436 11.32 -32.53 -4.60
CA ALA A 436 10.85 -32.22 -3.26
C ALA A 436 10.03 -33.39 -2.71
N GLU A 437 9.56 -33.27 -1.48
CA GLU A 437 8.62 -34.24 -0.93
C GLU A 437 7.32 -34.30 -1.76
N CYS A 438 6.73 -35.49 -1.83
CA CYS A 438 5.45 -35.69 -2.50
C CYS A 438 4.30 -34.98 -1.78
N VAL A 439 3.54 -34.19 -2.54
CA VAL A 439 2.37 -33.44 -2.09
C VAL A 439 1.17 -34.00 -2.86
N ALA A 440 0.14 -34.47 -2.15
CA ALA A 440 -1.04 -35.06 -2.77
C ALA A 440 -1.90 -34.01 -3.50
N ASP A 441 -2.06 -32.85 -2.88
CA ASP A 441 -2.80 -31.73 -3.41
C ASP A 441 -2.27 -30.39 -2.87
N GLY A 442 -2.42 -29.33 -3.67
CA GLY A 442 -1.94 -28.03 -3.26
C GLY A 442 -2.32 -26.89 -4.20
N ILE A 443 -1.97 -25.70 -3.77
CA ILE A 443 -2.07 -24.45 -4.50
C ILE A 443 -0.74 -24.16 -5.18
N VAL A 444 -0.79 -23.93 -6.49
CA VAL A 444 0.35 -23.35 -7.21
C VAL A 444 0.34 -21.83 -7.02
N TRP A 445 1.49 -21.27 -6.66
CA TRP A 445 1.73 -19.84 -6.60
C TRP A 445 2.92 -19.47 -7.47
N GLY A 446 2.84 -18.35 -8.18
CA GLY A 446 3.87 -17.89 -9.09
C GLY A 446 4.18 -16.42 -8.89
N ASP A 447 5.42 -16.03 -9.15
CA ASP A 447 5.90 -14.68 -8.97
C ASP A 447 7.08 -14.35 -9.89
N ILE A 448 7.32 -13.06 -10.10
CA ILE A 448 8.48 -12.56 -10.81
C ILE A 448 9.27 -11.65 -9.89
N ARG A 449 10.57 -11.88 -9.84
CA ARG A 449 11.53 -11.13 -9.03
C ARG A 449 12.60 -10.51 -9.92
N PRO A 450 13.24 -9.41 -9.51
CA PRO A 450 14.46 -8.97 -10.17
C PRO A 450 15.56 -10.00 -9.95
N ASN A 451 16.43 -10.21 -10.94
CA ASN A 451 17.57 -11.11 -10.74
C ASN A 451 18.51 -10.51 -9.68
N PRO A 452 18.75 -11.19 -8.55
CA PRO A 452 19.54 -10.65 -7.44
C PRO A 452 21.02 -10.42 -7.80
N GLY A 453 21.52 -11.05 -8.88
CA GLY A 453 22.87 -10.85 -9.40
C GLY A 453 23.09 -9.54 -10.17
N TYR A 454 22.05 -8.74 -10.40
CA TYR A 454 22.15 -7.50 -11.18
C TYR A 454 22.00 -6.24 -10.30
N PRO A 455 23.02 -5.38 -10.16
CA PRO A 455 22.99 -4.17 -9.32
C PRO A 455 21.89 -3.16 -9.70
N LEU A 456 21.48 -3.15 -10.97
CA LEU A 456 20.42 -2.27 -11.48
C LEU A 456 19.02 -2.75 -11.07
N ALA A 457 18.87 -4.03 -10.70
CA ALA A 457 17.58 -4.61 -10.35
C ALA A 457 17.09 -4.17 -8.95
N GLU A 458 17.97 -3.63 -8.09
CA GLU A 458 17.59 -3.00 -6.81
C GLU A 458 17.10 -1.54 -6.96
N LEU A 459 17.36 -0.89 -8.10
CA LEU A 459 17.11 0.55 -8.28
C LEU A 459 15.83 0.89 -9.07
N PHE A 460 15.35 -0.04 -9.90
CA PHE A 460 14.24 0.18 -10.85
C PHE A 460 13.05 -0.76 -10.63
N TRP A 461 13.03 -1.49 -9.52
CA TRP A 461 11.96 -2.45 -9.28
C TRP A 461 10.71 -1.76 -8.75
N SER A 462 9.56 -2.11 -9.28
CA SER A 462 8.25 -1.61 -8.89
C SER A 462 7.30 -2.77 -8.65
N ASP A 463 6.42 -2.63 -7.67
CA ASP A 463 5.53 -3.69 -7.19
C ASP A 463 4.28 -3.89 -8.07
N ALA A 464 4.18 -3.15 -9.18
CA ALA A 464 3.08 -3.26 -10.13
C ALA A 464 2.92 -4.68 -10.74
N ASN A 465 3.91 -5.57 -10.54
CA ASN A 465 4.08 -6.76 -11.36
C ASN A 465 4.12 -8.11 -10.67
N ILE A 466 3.60 -8.23 -9.47
CA ILE A 466 2.97 -9.53 -9.19
C ILE A 466 1.75 -9.53 -10.11
N HIS A 467 1.68 -10.28 -11.20
CA HIS A 467 0.37 -10.76 -11.63
C HIS A 467 0.06 -11.97 -10.77
N ASN A 468 -0.52 -11.74 -9.58
CA ASN A 468 -1.37 -12.75 -8.97
C ASN A 468 -2.64 -12.76 -9.83
N ASP A 469 -2.53 -13.23 -11.07
CA ASP A 469 -3.50 -14.23 -11.43
C ASP A 469 -3.27 -15.28 -10.35
N ARG A 470 -4.17 -15.28 -9.36
CA ARG A 470 -4.46 -16.48 -8.60
C ARG A 470 -4.90 -17.52 -9.63
N LEU A 471 -3.98 -18.03 -10.43
CA LEU A 471 -4.05 -19.35 -10.97
C LEU A 471 -3.77 -20.25 -9.78
N LEU A 472 -4.77 -20.27 -8.87
CA LEU A 472 -5.05 -21.40 -8.02
C LEU A 472 -5.42 -22.54 -8.96
N GLY A 473 -4.45 -23.02 -9.72
CA GLY A 473 -4.52 -24.33 -10.31
C GLY A 473 -4.45 -25.27 -9.13
N ARG A 474 -5.56 -25.95 -8.83
CA ARG A 474 -5.48 -27.10 -7.95
C ARG A 474 -4.54 -28.08 -8.60
N PHE A 475 -3.39 -28.29 -7.96
CA PHE A 475 -2.58 -29.45 -8.26
C PHE A 475 -3.34 -30.67 -7.76
N LYS A 476 -3.64 -31.59 -8.67
CA LYS A 476 -4.07 -32.95 -8.32
C LYS A 476 -3.09 -33.90 -9.01
N ASP A 477 -2.62 -34.87 -8.25
CA ASP A 477 -1.98 -36.06 -8.80
C ASP A 477 -3.03 -36.76 -9.68
N GLU A 478 -2.81 -36.78 -11.00
CA GLU A 478 -3.68 -37.49 -11.97
C GLU A 478 -3.28 -38.95 -12.09
#